data_AF-A0A3B9J9G1-F1
#
_entry.id   AF-A0A3B9J9G1-F1
#
_cell.length_a   1.000
_cell.length_b   1.000
_cell.length_c   1.000
_cell.angle_alpha   90.00
_cell.angle_beta   90.00
_cell.angle_gamma   90.00
#
_symmetry.space_group_name_H-M   'P 1'
#
loop_
_entity.id
_entity.type
_entity.pdbx_description
1 polymer ?
#
loop_
_entity_poly.entity_id
_entity_poly.type
_entity_poly.pdbx_seq_one_letter_code
_entity_poly.pdbx_strand_id
1 'polypeptide(L)'
;MLTPLAFDPGHPFPHISNLSLNLAILIRDNRGNERFARLKIPATLPRLIPLKRSSGSTRKDGTVPYHHYFVWMEQVVLENLASLFPGMKIVEAHLFRVIRNADLVVQELEGDDLLETMQESVRERRFGSVVCVEINRQMPPRIREVLINQLEVDARDVFAFDGPLGLQDLRSLLSIDRPDLKDLPFLPVIPKVLKKNNGDDANLADAISAGDILLHHPYNSFVPVVNFLRQAAYDKDVLAIKQTLYRVGTNAPVVRALLEARRDYGKQVSTLVELKARFDEESNIGWARMLEQEGVHVVYGLLGLKTHAKMALVVRREGEHIRRYIHLGTGNYNAATAQTYEDMGLFTIDPDICADATDLFNYLTGYSAKTEYRKLLVAPVNLRQKFEALIDREIEHHKAGRPAHLIFKLNALVDKAIIQKLYLASQAGLKVDLVVRSICCLR
;
A
#
# COMPACT_ATOMS: atom_id res chain seq x y z
N MET A 1 30.05 -0.40 -10.88
CA MET A 1 28.60 -0.63 -10.66
C MET A 1 28.02 -1.63 -11.65
N LEU A 2 28.34 -1.52 -12.94
CA LEU A 2 27.97 -2.54 -13.93
C LEU A 2 28.93 -3.74 -13.82
N THR A 3 28.37 -4.94 -13.73
CA THR A 3 29.13 -6.19 -13.67
C THR A 3 28.47 -7.19 -14.62
N PRO A 4 29.09 -7.47 -15.78
CA PRO A 4 28.64 -8.55 -16.66
C PRO A 4 28.78 -9.90 -15.96
N LEU A 5 27.76 -10.74 -16.11
CA LEU A 5 27.79 -12.13 -15.63
C LEU A 5 27.71 -13.05 -16.84
N ALA A 6 28.79 -13.78 -17.10
CA ALA A 6 28.79 -14.82 -18.12
C ALA A 6 28.03 -16.05 -17.61
N PHE A 7 27.41 -16.78 -18.54
CA PHE A 7 26.79 -18.07 -18.28
C PHE A 7 27.31 -19.08 -19.31
N ASP A 8 27.84 -20.20 -18.82
CA ASP A 8 28.40 -21.31 -19.58
C ASP A 8 28.30 -22.61 -18.75
N PRO A 9 28.67 -23.80 -19.25
CA PRO A 9 28.56 -25.04 -18.48
C PRO A 9 29.26 -25.03 -17.11
N GLY A 10 30.25 -24.15 -16.89
CA GLY A 10 30.93 -23.97 -15.60
C GLY A 10 30.34 -22.88 -14.72
N HIS A 11 29.44 -22.04 -15.25
CA HIS A 11 28.82 -20.92 -14.54
C HIS A 11 27.31 -20.93 -14.76
N PRO A 12 26.48 -21.31 -13.77
CA PRO A 12 25.04 -21.42 -13.94
C PRO A 12 24.39 -20.04 -14.21
N PHE A 13 23.19 -20.07 -14.81
CA PHE A 13 22.51 -18.84 -15.20
C PHE A 13 22.17 -18.03 -13.94
N PRO A 14 22.55 -16.74 -13.87
CA PRO A 14 22.44 -15.99 -12.64
C PRO A 14 20.99 -15.71 -12.29
N HIS A 15 20.69 -15.70 -10.99
CA HIS A 15 19.37 -15.30 -10.50
C HIS A 15 19.00 -13.89 -10.98
N ILE A 16 17.76 -13.73 -11.44
CA ILE A 16 17.23 -12.45 -11.94
C ILE A 16 16.18 -11.92 -10.99
N SER A 17 16.45 -10.74 -10.41
CA SER A 17 15.56 -10.09 -9.45
C SER A 17 14.21 -9.71 -10.09
N ASN A 18 13.14 -9.77 -9.30
CA ASN A 18 11.81 -9.33 -9.72
C ASN A 18 11.82 -7.87 -10.22
N LEU A 19 11.06 -7.60 -11.29
CA LEU A 19 10.92 -6.33 -12.00
C LEU A 19 12.23 -5.72 -12.52
N SER A 20 13.35 -6.45 -12.44
CA SER A 20 14.64 -5.92 -12.87
C SER A 20 14.77 -5.91 -14.39
N LEU A 21 15.38 -4.83 -14.89
CA LEU A 21 15.73 -4.68 -16.29
C LEU A 21 17.14 -5.23 -16.54
N ASN A 22 17.28 -6.02 -17.60
CA ASN A 22 18.50 -6.76 -17.90
C ASN A 22 18.79 -6.73 -19.40
N LEU A 23 20.05 -6.87 -19.76
CA LEU A 23 20.51 -7.11 -21.13
C LEU A 23 20.94 -8.57 -21.25
N ALA A 24 20.44 -9.25 -22.27
CA ALA A 24 20.96 -10.52 -22.79
C ALA A 24 21.92 -10.18 -23.93
N ILE A 25 23.20 -10.50 -23.74
CA ILE A 25 24.30 -10.06 -24.61
C ILE A 25 24.98 -11.29 -25.18
N LEU A 26 25.07 -11.36 -26.50
CA LEU A 26 25.85 -12.36 -27.20
C LEU A 26 27.20 -11.74 -27.56
N ILE A 27 28.28 -12.33 -27.06
CA ILE A 27 29.66 -11.89 -27.33
C ILE A 27 30.44 -12.98 -28.03
N ARG A 28 31.44 -12.62 -28.82
CA ARG A 28 32.31 -13.55 -29.54
C ARG A 28 33.78 -13.30 -29.20
N ASP A 29 34.51 -14.36 -28.91
CA ASP A 29 35.96 -14.29 -28.68
C ASP A 29 36.76 -14.26 -30.00
N ASN A 30 38.07 -14.01 -29.90
CA ASN A 30 38.98 -14.00 -31.06
C ASN A 30 39.11 -15.36 -31.76
N ARG A 31 38.69 -16.46 -31.11
CA ARG A 31 38.68 -17.82 -31.69
C ARG A 31 37.35 -18.13 -32.39
N GLY A 32 36.39 -17.20 -32.36
CA GLY A 32 35.07 -17.34 -32.97
C GLY A 32 34.01 -17.96 -32.06
N ASN A 33 34.33 -18.31 -30.80
CA ASN A 33 33.35 -18.89 -29.90
C ASN A 33 32.39 -17.83 -29.37
N GLU A 34 31.10 -18.11 -29.47
CA GLU A 34 30.05 -17.26 -28.92
C GLU A 34 29.78 -17.62 -27.46
N ARG A 35 29.57 -16.59 -26.62
CA ARG A 35 29.23 -16.72 -25.21
C ARG A 35 28.07 -15.79 -24.88
N PHE A 36 27.21 -16.23 -23.96
CA PHE A 36 26.14 -15.40 -23.43
C PHE A 36 26.61 -14.70 -22.16
N ALA A 37 26.29 -13.42 -22.07
CA ALA A 37 26.48 -12.63 -20.88
C ALA A 37 25.18 -11.90 -20.54
N ARG A 38 24.89 -11.80 -19.25
CA ARG A 38 23.81 -11.00 -18.70
C ARG A 38 24.40 -9.76 -18.07
N LEU A 39 23.75 -8.62 -18.29
CA LEU A 39 24.06 -7.39 -17.57
C LEU A 39 22.80 -6.83 -16.90
N LYS A 40 22.87 -6.57 -15.60
CA LYS A 40 21.77 -5.91 -14.88
C LYS A 40 21.84 -4.40 -15.08
N ILE A 41 20.73 -3.77 -15.45
CA ILE A 41 20.63 -2.31 -15.41
C ILE A 41 20.41 -1.89 -13.93
N PRO A 42 21.25 -1.00 -13.37
CA PRO A 42 21.21 -0.66 -11.96
C PRO A 42 19.98 0.20 -11.64
N ALA A 43 19.19 -0.22 -10.67
CA ALA A 43 18.01 0.53 -10.21
C ALA A 43 18.33 1.61 -9.16
N THR A 44 19.58 1.67 -8.68
CA THR A 44 20.02 2.66 -7.67
C THR A 44 20.28 4.04 -8.26
N LEU A 45 20.30 4.16 -9.59
CA LEU A 45 20.47 5.41 -10.32
C LEU A 45 19.18 5.74 -11.09
N PRO A 46 18.87 7.02 -11.34
CA PRO A 46 17.72 7.40 -12.16
C PRO A 46 17.81 6.77 -13.55
N ARG A 47 16.78 6.03 -13.95
CA ARG A 47 16.76 5.37 -15.27
C ARG A 47 16.64 6.36 -16.43
N LEU A 48 15.95 7.47 -16.23
CA LEU A 48 15.93 8.59 -17.18
C LEU A 48 17.11 9.51 -16.89
N ILE A 49 18.16 9.40 -17.70
CA ILE A 49 19.39 10.17 -17.54
C ILE A 49 19.22 11.54 -18.23
N PRO A 50 19.42 12.66 -17.53
CA PRO A 50 19.31 13.99 -18.13
C PRO A 50 20.50 14.26 -19.08
N LEU A 51 20.22 14.61 -20.33
CA LEU A 51 21.25 14.97 -21.32
C LEU A 51 21.86 16.35 -21.05
N LYS A 52 21.04 17.28 -20.56
CA LYS A 52 21.51 18.59 -20.08
C LYS A 52 21.44 18.59 -18.56
N ARG A 53 22.44 19.16 -17.88
CA ARG A 53 22.48 19.26 -16.40
C ARG A 53 21.22 19.89 -15.78
N SER A 54 20.52 20.74 -16.53
CA SER A 54 19.28 21.37 -16.10
C SER A 54 18.01 20.57 -16.43
N SER A 55 18.10 19.44 -17.13
CA SER A 55 16.93 18.58 -17.36
C SER A 55 16.52 17.92 -16.05
N GLY A 56 15.27 18.11 -15.65
CA GLY A 56 14.76 17.67 -14.35
C GLY A 56 15.23 18.47 -13.13
N SER A 57 15.87 19.63 -13.31
CA SER A 57 16.34 20.49 -12.23
C SER A 57 16.24 21.98 -12.59
N THR A 58 16.38 22.85 -11.59
CA THR A 58 16.65 24.28 -11.82
C THR A 58 18.05 24.47 -12.41
N ARG A 59 18.21 25.51 -13.24
CA ARG A 59 19.51 26.00 -13.69
C ARG A 59 20.24 26.67 -12.53
N LYS A 60 21.54 26.92 -12.69
CA LYS A 60 22.38 27.62 -11.70
C LYS A 60 21.88 29.03 -11.37
N ASP A 61 21.18 29.67 -12.31
CA ASP A 61 20.57 30.99 -12.17
C ASP A 61 19.18 30.94 -11.48
N GLY A 62 18.73 29.77 -11.02
CA GLY A 62 17.44 29.57 -10.38
C GLY A 62 16.26 29.37 -11.35
N THR A 63 16.47 29.50 -12.66
CA THR A 63 15.39 29.36 -13.65
C THR A 63 15.13 27.89 -14.01
N VAL A 64 13.86 27.53 -14.28
CA VAL A 64 13.51 26.20 -14.75
C VAL A 64 13.54 26.17 -16.28
N PRO A 65 14.26 25.24 -16.93
CA PRO A 65 14.22 25.11 -18.38
C PRO A 65 12.83 24.73 -18.88
N TYR A 66 12.38 25.34 -19.98
CA TYR A 66 11.13 24.92 -20.63
C TYR A 66 11.25 23.52 -21.26
N HIS A 67 12.36 23.21 -21.91
CA HIS A 67 12.62 21.90 -22.52
C HIS A 67 13.57 21.06 -21.67
N HIS A 68 13.18 19.81 -21.40
CA HIS A 68 14.01 18.82 -20.73
C HIS A 68 14.30 17.66 -21.68
N TYR A 69 15.53 17.13 -21.62
CA TYR A 69 16.01 16.10 -22.53
C TYR A 69 16.55 14.94 -21.71
N PHE A 70 16.01 13.75 -21.96
CA PHE A 70 16.39 12.53 -21.25
C PHE A 70 16.76 11.44 -22.25
N VAL A 71 17.62 10.53 -21.80
CA VAL A 71 17.95 9.28 -22.49
C VAL A 71 17.75 8.12 -21.52
N TRP A 72 17.32 6.98 -22.03
CA TRP A 72 17.18 5.78 -21.21
C TRP A 72 18.55 5.26 -20.77
N MET A 73 18.68 4.87 -19.51
CA MET A 73 19.93 4.32 -18.96
C MET A 73 20.41 3.13 -19.77
N GLU A 74 19.52 2.23 -20.13
CA GLU A 74 19.85 1.08 -20.97
C GLU A 74 20.42 1.46 -22.33
N GLN A 75 20.01 2.57 -22.94
CA GLN A 75 20.57 3.03 -24.21
C GLN A 75 22.01 3.51 -24.02
N VAL A 76 22.29 4.26 -22.95
CA VAL A 76 23.65 4.67 -22.60
C VAL A 76 24.53 3.44 -22.33
N VAL A 77 24.00 2.43 -21.63
CA VAL A 77 24.73 1.18 -21.41
C VAL A 77 24.98 0.43 -22.72
N LEU A 78 23.95 0.27 -23.56
CA LEU A 78 24.04 -0.39 -24.87
C LEU A 78 25.13 0.22 -25.75
N GLU A 79 25.15 1.56 -25.87
CA GLU A 79 26.16 2.28 -26.69
C GLU A 79 27.58 2.18 -26.13
N ASN A 80 27.74 1.87 -24.83
CA ASN A 80 29.05 1.76 -24.18
C ASN A 80 29.43 0.32 -23.81
N LEU A 81 28.68 -0.68 -24.29
CA LEU A 81 28.86 -2.10 -23.92
C LEU A 81 30.28 -2.61 -24.16
N ALA A 82 30.94 -2.16 -25.23
CA ALA A 82 32.29 -2.60 -25.58
C ALA A 82 33.31 -2.38 -24.45
N SER A 83 33.14 -1.32 -23.64
CA SER A 83 34.01 -1.04 -22.49
C SER A 83 33.95 -2.10 -21.39
N LEU A 84 32.85 -2.87 -21.32
CA LEU A 84 32.64 -3.93 -20.33
C LEU A 84 33.16 -5.29 -20.78
N PHE A 85 33.51 -5.45 -22.06
CA PHE A 85 33.95 -6.72 -22.64
C PHE A 85 35.25 -6.52 -23.46
N PRO A 86 36.37 -6.12 -22.81
CA PRO A 86 37.63 -5.90 -23.51
C PRO A 86 38.10 -7.18 -24.20
N GLY A 87 38.49 -7.07 -25.47
CA GLY A 87 38.97 -8.21 -26.27
C GLY A 87 37.86 -9.14 -26.80
N MET A 88 36.59 -8.80 -26.62
CA MET A 88 35.45 -9.54 -27.15
C MET A 88 34.67 -8.68 -28.15
N LYS A 89 34.08 -9.29 -29.16
CA LYS A 89 33.15 -8.63 -30.09
C LYS A 89 31.72 -8.77 -29.58
N ILE A 90 31.02 -7.65 -29.39
CA ILE A 90 29.56 -7.67 -29.16
C ILE A 90 28.89 -8.07 -30.48
N VAL A 91 28.16 -9.18 -30.48
CA VAL A 91 27.38 -9.63 -31.64
C VAL A 91 26.01 -8.96 -31.61
N GLU A 92 25.33 -9.03 -30.47
CA GLU A 92 24.04 -8.43 -30.23
C GLU A 92 23.74 -8.29 -28.74
N ALA A 93 22.83 -7.38 -28.39
CA ALA A 93 22.39 -7.15 -27.03
C ALA A 93 20.92 -6.74 -27.02
N HIS A 94 20.11 -7.41 -26.20
CA HIS A 94 18.65 -7.23 -26.17
C HIS A 94 18.14 -7.07 -24.75
N LEU A 95 17.19 -6.15 -24.55
CA LEU A 95 16.59 -5.96 -23.23
C LEU A 95 15.55 -7.03 -22.93
N PHE A 96 15.51 -7.38 -21.65
CA PHE A 96 14.42 -8.14 -21.09
C PHE A 96 14.18 -7.76 -19.63
N ARG A 97 12.96 -8.02 -19.16
CA ARG A 97 12.53 -7.76 -17.80
C ARG A 97 11.76 -8.97 -17.29
N VAL A 98 12.08 -9.38 -16.07
CA VAL A 98 11.48 -10.56 -15.45
C VAL A 98 10.51 -10.12 -14.37
N ILE A 99 9.30 -10.67 -14.42
CA ILE A 99 8.26 -10.51 -13.41
C ILE A 99 8.11 -11.85 -12.69
N ARG A 100 8.22 -11.81 -11.36
CA ARG A 100 8.13 -12.98 -10.49
C ARG A 100 6.90 -12.89 -9.60
N ASN A 101 6.38 -14.05 -9.22
CA ASN A 101 5.35 -14.14 -8.22
C ASN A 101 5.86 -13.56 -6.89
N ALA A 102 5.02 -12.75 -6.24
CA ALA A 102 5.30 -12.16 -4.93
C ALA A 102 4.48 -12.80 -3.80
N ASP A 103 3.60 -13.75 -4.12
CA ASP A 103 2.81 -14.48 -3.12
C ASP A 103 3.61 -15.68 -2.60
N LEU A 104 4.06 -15.59 -1.35
CA LEU A 104 4.49 -16.73 -0.55
C LEU A 104 3.44 -17.01 0.53
N VAL A 105 3.08 -18.29 0.68
CA VAL A 105 2.19 -18.75 1.73
C VAL A 105 3.02 -18.93 2.99
N VAL A 106 2.97 -17.94 3.89
CA VAL A 106 3.59 -18.07 5.22
C VAL A 106 2.70 -18.95 6.09
N GLN A 107 3.27 -20.01 6.66
CA GLN A 107 2.57 -20.86 7.63
C GLN A 107 2.14 -20.03 8.86
N GLU A 108 1.01 -20.39 9.44
CA GLU A 108 0.37 -19.61 10.51
C GLU A 108 1.06 -19.89 11.85
N LEU A 109 1.83 -18.91 12.35
CA LEU A 109 2.55 -18.95 13.63
C LEU A 109 2.17 -17.72 14.49
N GLU A 110 2.48 -17.75 15.79
CA GLU A 110 2.17 -16.69 16.76
C GLU A 110 3.43 -15.97 17.26
N GLY A 111 3.29 -14.71 17.67
CA GLY A 111 4.32 -13.98 18.42
C GLY A 111 5.63 -13.74 17.67
N ASP A 112 6.76 -13.94 18.36
CA ASP A 112 8.11 -13.70 17.82
C ASP A 112 8.42 -14.61 16.61
N ASP A 113 7.91 -15.84 16.63
CA ASP A 113 8.08 -16.79 15.52
C ASP A 113 7.42 -16.27 14.23
N LEU A 114 6.30 -15.55 14.34
CA LEU A 114 5.65 -14.91 13.20
C LEU A 114 6.51 -13.78 12.62
N LEU A 115 7.13 -12.96 13.47
CA LEU A 115 8.01 -11.88 13.03
C LEU A 115 9.23 -12.42 12.28
N GLU A 116 9.90 -13.43 12.82
CA GLU A 116 11.07 -14.07 12.20
C GLU A 116 10.70 -14.72 10.86
N THR A 117 9.64 -15.51 10.84
CA THR A 117 9.15 -16.16 9.61
C THR A 117 8.73 -15.12 8.55
N MET A 118 8.12 -14.00 8.96
CA MET A 118 7.80 -12.92 8.03
C MET A 118 9.06 -12.31 7.41
N GLN A 119 10.14 -12.12 8.18
CA GLN A 119 11.42 -11.62 7.65
C GLN A 119 12.03 -12.59 6.64
N GLU A 120 12.00 -13.89 6.94
CA GLU A 120 12.46 -14.93 6.02
C GLU A 120 11.63 -14.94 4.74
N SER A 121 10.30 -14.90 4.85
CA SER A 121 9.42 -14.86 3.69
C SER A 121 9.66 -13.62 2.80
N VAL A 122 9.92 -12.46 3.39
CA VAL A 122 10.27 -11.24 2.63
C VAL A 122 11.56 -11.44 1.84
N ARG A 123 12.54 -12.16 2.39
CA ARG A 123 13.78 -12.53 1.68
C ARG A 123 13.51 -13.56 0.59
N GLU A 124 12.73 -14.58 0.87
CA GLU A 124 12.36 -15.64 -0.08
C GLU A 124 11.55 -15.12 -1.26
N ARG A 125 10.72 -14.07 -1.09
CA ARG A 125 9.97 -13.45 -2.20
C ARG A 125 10.88 -12.97 -3.33
N ARG A 126 12.14 -12.64 -3.04
CA ARG A 126 13.12 -12.28 -4.06
C ARG A 126 13.41 -13.44 -5.01
N PHE A 127 13.06 -14.66 -4.64
CA PHE A 127 13.28 -15.92 -5.36
C PHE A 127 11.99 -16.60 -5.84
N GLY A 128 10.83 -15.93 -5.78
CA GLY A 128 9.57 -16.48 -6.31
C GLY A 128 9.67 -16.88 -7.78
N SER A 129 8.82 -17.81 -8.24
CA SER A 129 8.84 -18.29 -9.62
C SER A 129 8.62 -17.17 -10.64
N VAL A 130 9.19 -17.33 -11.84
CA VAL A 130 8.95 -16.40 -12.95
C VAL A 130 7.52 -16.61 -13.45
N VAL A 131 6.76 -15.52 -13.56
CA VAL A 131 5.37 -15.54 -14.05
C VAL A 131 5.23 -14.84 -15.40
N CYS A 132 6.17 -13.98 -15.76
CA CYS A 132 6.17 -13.27 -17.03
C CYS A 132 7.57 -12.76 -17.37
N VAL A 133 7.93 -12.82 -18.64
CA VAL A 133 9.15 -12.21 -19.18
C VAL A 133 8.75 -11.23 -20.29
N GLU A 134 9.08 -9.96 -20.09
CA GLU A 134 8.95 -8.92 -21.11
C GLU A 134 10.25 -8.85 -21.91
N ILE A 135 10.17 -8.84 -23.25
CA ILE A 135 11.32 -8.71 -24.15
C ILE A 135 11.06 -7.64 -25.20
N ASN A 136 12.13 -7.11 -25.81
CA ASN A 136 11.97 -6.34 -27.05
C ASN A 136 11.61 -7.25 -28.23
N ARG A 137 10.73 -6.75 -29.11
CA ARG A 137 10.31 -7.49 -30.31
C ARG A 137 11.46 -7.83 -31.26
N GLN A 138 12.53 -7.04 -31.27
CA GLN A 138 13.71 -7.29 -32.10
C GLN A 138 14.58 -8.45 -31.59
N MET A 139 14.30 -9.00 -30.41
CA MET A 139 15.05 -10.12 -29.85
C MET A 139 14.91 -11.38 -30.73
N PRO A 140 16.02 -11.97 -31.21
CA PRO A 140 15.96 -13.15 -32.05
C PRO A 140 15.39 -14.37 -31.30
N PRO A 141 14.74 -15.31 -32.02
CA PRO A 141 14.22 -16.55 -31.44
C PRO A 141 15.25 -17.33 -30.62
N ARG A 142 16.50 -17.42 -31.10
CA ARG A 142 17.59 -18.11 -30.40
C ARG A 142 17.85 -17.56 -29.00
N ILE A 143 17.86 -16.23 -28.83
CA ILE A 143 18.06 -15.61 -27.50
C ILE A 143 16.82 -15.78 -26.63
N ARG A 144 15.64 -15.67 -27.23
CA ARG A 144 14.37 -15.91 -26.54
C ARG A 144 14.31 -17.35 -25.98
N GLU A 145 14.72 -18.35 -26.76
CA GLU A 145 14.76 -19.75 -26.33
C GLU A 145 15.73 -19.97 -25.17
N VAL A 146 16.89 -19.31 -25.17
CA VAL A 146 17.82 -19.33 -24.03
C VAL A 146 17.14 -18.78 -22.78
N LEU A 147 16.43 -17.64 -22.87
CA LEU A 147 15.71 -17.07 -21.73
C LEU A 147 14.58 -17.99 -21.24
N ILE A 148 13.79 -18.58 -22.16
CA ILE A 148 12.71 -19.52 -21.84
C ILE A 148 13.25 -20.72 -21.05
N ASN A 149 14.32 -21.34 -21.55
CA ASN A 149 14.90 -22.53 -20.95
C ASN A 149 15.57 -22.22 -19.60
N GLN A 150 16.34 -21.13 -19.51
CA GLN A 150 17.08 -20.78 -18.30
C GLN A 150 16.20 -20.18 -17.20
N LEU A 151 15.06 -19.57 -17.56
CA LEU A 151 14.10 -19.02 -16.59
C LEU A 151 12.96 -19.99 -16.26
N GLU A 152 12.94 -21.18 -16.89
CA GLU A 152 11.94 -22.21 -16.69
C GLU A 152 10.49 -21.68 -16.84
N VAL A 153 10.26 -20.88 -17.89
CA VAL A 153 8.99 -20.19 -18.14
C VAL A 153 8.31 -20.72 -19.40
N ASP A 154 6.98 -20.78 -19.45
CA ASP A 154 6.26 -21.16 -20.68
C ASP A 154 6.44 -20.04 -21.73
N ALA A 155 6.59 -20.43 -23.01
CA ALA A 155 6.69 -19.49 -24.12
C ALA A 155 5.48 -18.53 -24.20
N ARG A 156 4.31 -18.93 -23.69
CA ARG A 156 3.07 -18.13 -23.57
C ARG A 156 3.19 -16.98 -22.58
N ASP A 157 4.08 -17.11 -21.60
CA ASP A 157 4.33 -16.09 -20.57
C ASP A 157 5.48 -15.15 -20.98
N VAL A 158 5.96 -15.24 -22.22
CA VAL A 158 6.94 -14.33 -22.80
C VAL A 158 6.27 -13.34 -23.75
N PHE A 159 6.30 -12.06 -23.39
CA PHE A 159 5.62 -10.97 -24.09
C PHE A 159 6.62 -10.05 -24.78
N ALA A 160 6.43 -9.84 -26.08
CA ALA A 160 7.29 -9.00 -26.90
C ALA A 160 6.67 -7.62 -27.14
N PHE A 161 7.40 -6.57 -26.73
CA PHE A 161 6.96 -5.18 -26.83
C PHE A 161 7.83 -4.36 -27.78
N ASP A 162 7.21 -3.34 -28.38
CA ASP A 162 7.90 -2.29 -29.11
C ASP A 162 8.27 -1.16 -28.13
N GLY A 163 9.53 -0.71 -28.15
CA GLY A 163 10.01 0.38 -27.29
C GLY A 163 10.54 -0.05 -25.91
N PRO A 164 10.69 0.89 -24.96
CA PRO A 164 11.30 0.62 -23.66
C PRO A 164 10.40 -0.24 -22.76
N LEU A 165 10.98 -1.21 -22.08
CA LEU A 165 10.27 -2.08 -21.12
C LEU A 165 10.07 -1.36 -19.78
N GLY A 166 9.11 -1.80 -18.95
CA GLY A 166 8.95 -1.25 -17.61
C GLY A 166 8.73 0.26 -17.54
N LEU A 167 7.70 0.76 -18.22
CA LEU A 167 7.36 2.19 -18.30
C LEU A 167 7.00 2.86 -16.96
N GLN A 168 6.93 2.11 -15.86
CA GLN A 168 6.69 2.64 -14.52
C GLN A 168 7.71 3.73 -14.13
N ASP A 169 8.94 3.65 -14.65
CA ASP A 169 10.00 4.63 -14.36
C ASP A 169 9.71 6.01 -14.97
N LEU A 170 8.78 6.13 -15.93
CA LEU A 170 8.31 7.45 -16.42
C LEU A 170 7.68 8.29 -15.31
N ARG A 171 7.25 7.68 -14.19
CA ARG A 171 6.77 8.41 -13.01
C ARG A 171 7.80 9.39 -12.46
N SER A 172 9.10 9.16 -12.68
CA SER A 172 10.12 10.12 -12.25
C SER A 172 9.98 11.47 -12.96
N LEU A 173 9.33 11.54 -14.13
CA LEU A 173 9.06 12.81 -14.81
C LEU A 173 8.08 13.70 -14.03
N LEU A 174 7.28 13.14 -13.13
CA LEU A 174 6.35 13.92 -12.29
C LEU A 174 7.08 14.84 -11.30
N SER A 175 8.36 14.59 -11.01
CA SER A 175 9.16 15.47 -10.14
C SER A 175 9.67 16.73 -10.83
N ILE A 176 9.55 16.83 -12.16
CA ILE A 176 10.02 17.99 -12.93
C ILE A 176 9.12 19.19 -12.65
N ASP A 177 9.67 20.37 -12.40
CA ASP A 177 8.91 21.59 -12.10
C ASP A 177 8.27 22.21 -13.36
N ARG A 178 7.16 21.63 -13.81
CA ARG A 178 6.32 22.11 -14.92
C ARG A 178 4.87 22.25 -14.46
N PRO A 179 4.54 23.26 -13.64
CA PRO A 179 3.18 23.44 -13.13
C PRO A 179 2.15 23.63 -14.26
N ASP A 180 2.58 24.14 -15.41
CA ASP A 180 1.77 24.27 -16.63
C ASP A 180 1.41 22.94 -17.29
N LEU A 181 2.09 21.84 -16.93
CA LEU A 181 1.81 20.47 -17.39
C LEU A 181 1.23 19.57 -16.28
N LYS A 182 0.93 20.13 -15.11
CA LYS A 182 0.41 19.40 -13.95
C LYS A 182 -0.97 19.90 -13.58
N ASP A 183 -1.74 19.02 -12.95
CA ASP A 183 -2.98 19.43 -12.31
C ASP A 183 -2.69 20.51 -11.26
N LEU A 184 -3.63 21.45 -11.11
CA LEU A 184 -3.56 22.45 -10.06
C LEU A 184 -3.47 21.74 -8.69
N PRO A 185 -2.47 22.07 -7.85
CA PRO A 185 -2.37 21.48 -6.52
C PRO A 185 -3.64 21.73 -5.72
N PHE A 186 -4.26 20.65 -5.25
CA PHE A 186 -5.40 20.74 -4.36
C PHE A 186 -4.92 20.88 -2.91
N LEU A 187 -5.28 21.99 -2.25
CA LEU A 187 -4.96 22.20 -0.84
C LEU A 187 -6.11 21.71 0.03
N PRO A 188 -5.89 20.68 0.88
CA PRO A 188 -6.94 20.13 1.71
C PRO A 188 -7.40 21.11 2.80
N VAL A 189 -8.69 21.16 3.06
CA VAL A 189 -9.29 22.08 4.04
C VAL A 189 -9.42 21.40 5.40
N ILE A 190 -9.06 22.09 6.48
CA ILE A 190 -9.43 21.66 7.84
C ILE A 190 -10.83 22.22 8.14
N PRO A 191 -11.83 21.39 8.49
CA PRO A 191 -13.16 21.84 8.85
C PRO A 191 -13.15 22.91 9.94
N LYS A 192 -14.07 23.88 9.88
CA LYS A 192 -14.13 25.01 10.83
C LYS A 192 -14.24 24.56 12.29
N VAL A 193 -14.99 23.49 12.55
CA VAL A 193 -15.15 22.89 13.89
C VAL A 193 -13.82 22.39 14.50
N LEU A 194 -12.81 22.15 13.64
CA LEU A 194 -11.47 21.68 14.03
C LEU A 194 -10.41 22.79 14.03
N LYS A 195 -10.80 24.05 13.78
CA LYS A 195 -9.92 25.22 13.83
C LYS A 195 -10.30 26.14 14.99
N LYS A 196 -9.30 26.72 15.67
CA LYS A 196 -9.55 27.90 16.52
C LYS A 196 -9.63 29.17 15.68
N ASN A 197 -10.29 30.20 16.22
CA ASN A 197 -10.39 31.53 15.59
C ASN A 197 -9.02 32.18 15.32
N ASN A 198 -7.98 31.80 16.08
CA ASN A 198 -6.62 32.34 15.95
C ASN A 198 -5.74 31.54 14.97
N GLY A 199 -6.26 30.50 14.31
CA GLY A 199 -5.50 29.65 13.39
C GLY A 199 -4.83 28.43 14.03
N ASP A 200 -4.81 28.34 15.36
CA ASP A 200 -4.31 27.18 16.11
C ASP A 200 -5.25 25.97 16.04
N ASP A 201 -4.70 24.78 16.33
CA ASP A 201 -5.48 23.55 16.44
C ASP A 201 -6.52 23.64 17.57
N ALA A 202 -7.76 23.27 17.25
CA ALA A 202 -8.83 23.14 18.26
C ALA A 202 -8.49 22.05 19.28
N ASN A 203 -9.04 22.17 20.49
CA ASN A 203 -9.07 21.05 21.40
C ASN A 203 -9.99 19.98 20.80
N LEU A 204 -9.41 18.87 20.33
CA LEU A 204 -10.15 17.86 19.60
C LEU A 204 -11.17 17.15 20.50
N ALA A 205 -10.88 17.00 21.80
CA ALA A 205 -11.83 16.41 22.73
C ALA A 205 -13.11 17.25 22.82
N ASP A 206 -12.98 18.57 22.94
CA ASP A 206 -14.13 19.49 23.01
C ASP A 206 -14.92 19.48 21.70
N ALA A 207 -14.21 19.54 20.55
CA ALA A 207 -14.84 19.54 19.24
C ALA A 207 -15.66 18.27 18.97
N ILE A 208 -15.10 17.09 19.28
CA ILE A 208 -15.80 15.81 19.11
C ILE A 208 -16.94 15.67 20.13
N SER A 209 -16.79 16.26 21.32
CA SER A 209 -17.84 16.23 22.35
C SER A 209 -19.05 17.09 21.98
N ALA A 210 -18.86 18.10 21.13
CA ALA A 210 -19.95 18.92 20.60
C ALA A 210 -20.77 18.22 19.50
N GLY A 211 -20.21 17.21 18.83
CA GLY A 211 -20.91 16.41 17.83
C GLY A 211 -19.96 15.56 16.98
N ASP A 212 -20.55 14.60 16.25
CA ASP A 212 -19.81 13.75 15.33
C ASP A 212 -19.21 14.54 14.17
N ILE A 213 -17.97 14.21 13.78
CA ILE A 213 -17.23 14.93 12.74
C ILE A 213 -16.80 13.96 11.66
N LEU A 214 -17.34 14.14 10.46
CA LEU A 214 -16.96 13.39 9.27
C LEU A 214 -15.90 14.17 8.47
N LEU A 215 -14.81 13.48 8.14
CA LEU A 215 -13.74 13.93 7.25
C LEU A 215 -13.81 13.14 5.94
N HIS A 216 -13.69 13.84 4.82
CA HIS A 216 -13.61 13.24 3.49
C HIS A 216 -12.26 13.57 2.87
N HIS A 217 -11.33 12.63 2.92
CA HIS A 217 -10.02 12.75 2.29
C HIS A 217 -10.12 12.51 0.77
N PRO A 218 -9.29 13.15 -0.06
CA PRO A 218 -8.27 14.13 0.29
C PRO A 218 -8.81 15.56 0.44
N TYR A 219 -10.12 15.78 0.32
CA TYR A 219 -10.74 17.12 0.39
C TYR A 219 -10.54 17.79 1.74
N ASN A 220 -10.64 17.01 2.81
CA ASN A 220 -10.27 17.39 4.15
C ASN A 220 -8.86 16.94 4.50
N SER A 221 -8.16 17.78 5.25
CA SER A 221 -6.79 17.47 5.69
C SER A 221 -6.77 16.28 6.63
N PHE A 222 -5.73 15.45 6.53
CA PHE A 222 -5.47 14.35 7.48
C PHE A 222 -4.81 14.82 8.78
N VAL A 223 -4.34 16.08 8.83
CA VAL A 223 -3.68 16.67 10.00
C VAL A 223 -4.49 16.53 11.30
N PRO A 224 -5.82 16.74 11.33
CA PRO A 224 -6.59 16.54 12.56
C PRO A 224 -6.56 15.11 13.11
N VAL A 225 -6.40 14.08 12.27
CA VAL A 225 -6.26 12.69 12.70
C VAL A 225 -4.91 12.44 13.37
N VAL A 226 -3.83 13.03 12.83
CA VAL A 226 -2.51 13.00 13.47
C VAL A 226 -2.54 13.78 14.79
N ASN A 227 -3.16 14.95 14.77
CA ASN A 227 -3.31 15.78 15.95
C ASN A 227 -4.14 15.08 17.03
N PHE A 228 -5.19 14.34 16.68
CA PHE A 228 -5.97 13.58 17.65
C PHE A 228 -5.09 12.69 18.55
N LEU A 229 -4.15 11.96 17.95
CA LEU A 229 -3.21 11.13 18.68
C LEU A 229 -2.13 11.94 19.41
N ARG A 230 -1.62 13.00 18.78
CA ARG A 230 -0.64 13.89 19.41
C ARG A 230 -1.23 14.59 20.65
N GLN A 231 -2.44 15.11 20.55
CA GLN A 231 -3.16 15.72 21.67
C GLN A 231 -3.41 14.71 22.78
N ALA A 232 -3.84 13.49 22.43
CA ALA A 232 -3.99 12.41 23.38
C ALA A 232 -2.68 12.00 24.08
N ALA A 233 -1.54 12.15 23.40
CA ALA A 233 -0.22 11.82 23.93
C ALA A 233 0.22 12.75 25.07
N TYR A 234 -0.14 14.04 25.06
CA TYR A 234 0.25 14.98 26.13
C TYR A 234 -0.89 15.34 27.10
N ASP A 235 -2.15 15.04 26.78
CA ASP A 235 -3.29 15.32 27.68
C ASP A 235 -3.18 14.50 28.97
N LYS A 236 -3.06 15.16 30.13
CA LYS A 236 -2.91 14.50 31.44
C LYS A 236 -4.07 13.60 31.80
N ASP A 237 -5.26 13.86 31.27
CA ASP A 237 -6.46 13.10 31.58
C ASP A 237 -6.62 11.85 30.71
N VAL A 238 -5.84 11.72 29.63
CA VAL A 238 -5.83 10.51 28.79
C VAL A 238 -5.09 9.38 29.49
N LEU A 239 -5.79 8.26 29.65
CA LEU A 239 -5.32 7.06 30.35
C LEU A 239 -4.70 6.05 29.38
N ALA A 240 -5.37 5.83 28.24
CA ALA A 240 -4.98 4.80 27.29
C ALA A 240 -5.27 5.20 25.84
N ILE A 241 -4.44 4.67 24.93
CA ILE A 241 -4.60 4.80 23.49
C ILE A 241 -4.54 3.39 22.87
N LYS A 242 -5.57 3.01 22.12
CA LYS A 242 -5.60 1.77 21.34
C LYS A 242 -5.69 2.09 19.86
N GLN A 243 -4.84 1.47 19.03
CA GLN A 243 -4.83 1.77 17.59
C GLN A 243 -4.51 0.55 16.72
N THR A 244 -5.23 0.42 15.62
CA THR A 244 -4.88 -0.50 14.53
C THR A 244 -3.90 0.15 13.57
N LEU A 245 -2.79 -0.52 13.28
CA LEU A 245 -1.75 -0.08 12.36
C LEU A 245 -1.70 -1.02 11.16
N TYR A 246 -2.22 -0.52 10.03
CA TYR A 246 -2.21 -1.20 8.74
C TYR A 246 -1.52 -0.29 7.72
N ARG A 247 -0.34 -0.70 7.23
CA ARG A 247 0.50 0.06 6.26
C ARG A 247 0.75 1.51 6.65
N VAL A 248 1.56 1.71 7.68
CA VAL A 248 1.81 3.06 8.23
C VAL A 248 2.82 3.88 7.40
N GLY A 249 3.53 3.22 6.48
CA GLY A 249 4.58 3.82 5.65
C GLY A 249 5.88 4.07 6.41
N THR A 250 6.92 4.49 5.70
CA THR A 250 8.28 4.67 6.25
C THR A 250 8.44 5.90 7.15
N ASN A 251 7.55 6.89 7.01
CA ASN A 251 7.48 8.05 7.90
C ASN A 251 6.06 8.17 8.46
N ALA A 252 5.88 7.69 9.69
CA ALA A 252 4.57 7.58 10.32
C ALA A 252 4.45 8.53 11.55
N PRO A 253 3.95 9.77 11.37
CA PRO A 253 3.69 10.70 12.47
C PRO A 253 2.79 10.11 13.56
N VAL A 254 1.87 9.23 13.15
CA VAL A 254 0.99 8.44 14.02
C VAL A 254 1.80 7.56 14.97
N VAL A 255 2.77 6.80 14.46
CA VAL A 255 3.61 5.91 15.29
C VAL A 255 4.46 6.73 16.27
N ARG A 256 5.00 7.87 15.81
CA ARG A 256 5.75 8.79 16.69
C ARG A 256 4.90 9.28 17.87
N ALA A 257 3.65 9.70 17.61
CA ALA A 257 2.76 10.14 18.67
C ALA A 257 2.46 9.03 19.70
N LEU A 258 2.34 7.78 19.26
CA LEU A 258 2.15 6.63 20.14
C LEU A 258 3.39 6.32 20.99
N LEU A 259 4.59 6.41 20.39
CA LEU A 259 5.86 6.25 21.12
C LEU A 259 6.02 7.35 22.17
N GLU A 260 5.77 8.62 21.80
CA GLU A 260 5.80 9.77 22.72
C GLU A 260 4.80 9.58 23.88
N ALA A 261 3.56 9.16 23.58
CA ALA A 261 2.53 8.89 24.59
C ALA A 261 2.99 7.88 25.65
N ARG A 262 3.71 6.84 25.22
CA ARG A 262 4.21 5.79 26.12
C ARG A 262 5.48 6.21 26.86
N ARG A 263 6.50 6.65 26.11
CA ARG A 263 7.84 6.96 26.63
C ARG A 263 7.84 8.19 27.53
N ASP A 264 7.20 9.27 27.09
CA ASP A 264 7.33 10.58 27.72
C ASP A 264 6.22 10.84 28.76
N TYR A 265 5.05 10.21 28.60
CA TYR A 265 3.87 10.45 29.44
C TYR A 265 3.33 9.20 30.14
N GLY A 266 3.94 8.03 29.94
CA GLY A 266 3.60 6.81 30.67
C GLY A 266 2.22 6.23 30.39
N LYS A 267 1.56 6.64 29.30
CA LYS A 267 0.20 6.20 28.96
C LYS A 267 0.16 4.72 28.62
N GLN A 268 -0.99 4.09 28.83
CA GLN A 268 -1.19 2.72 28.34
C GLN A 268 -1.44 2.75 26.84
N VAL A 269 -0.48 2.28 26.05
CA VAL A 269 -0.61 2.23 24.59
C VAL A 269 -0.70 0.78 24.16
N SER A 270 -1.69 0.45 23.32
CA SER A 270 -1.82 -0.86 22.69
C SER A 270 -2.01 -0.70 21.19
N THR A 271 -1.24 -1.45 20.41
CA THR A 271 -1.30 -1.39 18.95
C THR A 271 -1.53 -2.77 18.37
N LEU A 272 -2.35 -2.83 17.33
CA LEU A 272 -2.52 -4.04 16.53
C LEU A 272 -1.84 -3.84 15.18
N VAL A 273 -0.77 -4.57 14.93
CA VAL A 273 0.05 -4.40 13.72
C VAL A 273 -0.22 -5.54 12.74
N GLU A 274 -0.70 -5.21 11.55
CA GLU A 274 -0.86 -6.18 10.46
C GLU A 274 0.46 -6.37 9.71
N LEU A 275 1.16 -7.47 10.00
CA LEU A 275 2.44 -7.81 9.36
C LEU A 275 2.28 -8.38 7.95
N LYS A 276 1.12 -8.97 7.60
CA LYS A 276 0.87 -9.55 6.25
C LYS A 276 0.44 -8.49 5.22
N ALA A 277 0.70 -7.22 5.48
CA ALA A 277 0.38 -6.13 4.58
C ALA A 277 1.38 -6.10 3.40
N ARG A 278 0.91 -6.54 2.23
CA ARG A 278 1.74 -6.65 1.00
C ARG A 278 2.55 -5.39 0.72
N PHE A 279 3.86 -5.54 0.51
CA PHE A 279 4.83 -4.51 0.15
C PHE A 279 5.19 -3.48 1.24
N ASP A 280 4.60 -3.60 2.43
CA ASP A 280 4.91 -2.73 3.60
C ASP A 280 5.49 -3.53 4.78
N GLU A 281 5.80 -4.82 4.58
CA GLU A 281 6.18 -5.73 5.66
C GLU A 281 7.46 -5.28 6.37
N GLU A 282 8.51 -4.93 5.63
CA GLU A 282 9.78 -4.47 6.21
C GLU A 282 9.57 -3.23 7.11
N SER A 283 8.74 -2.29 6.67
CA SER A 283 8.44 -1.08 7.45
C SER A 283 7.59 -1.39 8.68
N ASN A 284 6.58 -2.26 8.57
CA ASN A 284 5.72 -2.63 9.69
C ASN A 284 6.49 -3.42 10.76
N ILE A 285 7.41 -4.31 10.35
CA ILE A 285 8.31 -5.04 11.25
C ILE A 285 9.23 -4.07 12.01
N GLY A 286 9.78 -3.07 11.32
CA GLY A 286 10.59 -2.02 11.95
C GLY A 286 9.81 -1.23 13.00
N TRP A 287 8.58 -0.81 12.68
CA TRP A 287 7.72 -0.08 13.61
C TRP A 287 7.28 -0.92 14.81
N ALA A 288 6.93 -2.20 14.59
CA ALA A 288 6.54 -3.10 15.66
C ALA A 288 7.65 -3.22 16.72
N ARG A 289 8.89 -3.48 16.29
CA ARG A 289 10.05 -3.54 17.20
C ARG A 289 10.27 -2.25 17.97
N MET A 290 10.14 -1.10 17.30
CA MET A 290 10.32 0.19 17.95
C MET A 290 9.25 0.45 19.02
N LEU A 291 8.00 0.05 18.74
CA LEU A 291 6.89 0.16 19.70
C LEU A 291 7.10 -0.77 20.91
N GLU A 292 7.50 -2.01 20.69
CA GLU A 292 7.79 -2.97 21.77
C GLU A 292 8.94 -2.51 22.67
N GLN A 293 10.01 -1.96 22.09
CA GLN A 293 11.16 -1.44 22.82
C GLN A 293 10.78 -0.30 23.78
N GLU A 294 9.82 0.54 23.42
CA GLU A 294 9.29 1.60 24.28
C GLU A 294 8.18 1.10 25.23
N GLY A 295 7.91 -0.21 25.25
CA GLY A 295 6.93 -0.83 26.15
C GLY A 295 5.48 -0.60 25.75
N VAL A 296 5.20 -0.37 24.46
CA VAL A 296 3.84 -0.43 23.91
C VAL A 296 3.41 -1.90 23.82
N HIS A 297 2.15 -2.19 24.17
CA HIS A 297 1.61 -3.53 24.01
C HIS A 297 1.25 -3.77 22.54
N VAL A 298 2.14 -4.43 21.81
CA VAL A 298 1.97 -4.75 20.39
C VAL A 298 1.33 -6.14 20.24
N VAL A 299 0.29 -6.23 19.42
CA VAL A 299 -0.40 -7.49 19.11
C VAL A 299 -0.42 -7.71 17.60
N TYR A 300 -0.18 -8.96 17.20
CA TYR A 300 -0.03 -9.39 15.81
C TYR A 300 -1.29 -10.10 15.29
N GLY A 301 -2.39 -9.36 15.12
CA GLY A 301 -3.64 -9.91 14.53
C GLY A 301 -4.16 -11.17 15.24
N LEU A 302 -5.08 -11.89 14.58
CA LEU A 302 -5.55 -13.22 14.99
C LEU A 302 -5.07 -14.24 13.95
N LEU A 303 -4.77 -15.47 14.38
CA LEU A 303 -4.47 -16.58 13.46
C LEU A 303 -5.59 -16.75 12.41
N GLY A 304 -5.20 -16.99 11.16
CA GLY A 304 -6.13 -17.12 10.02
C GLY A 304 -6.83 -15.83 9.57
N LEU A 305 -6.70 -14.71 10.29
CA LEU A 305 -7.43 -13.48 9.98
C LEU A 305 -6.49 -12.29 9.75
N LYS A 306 -6.85 -11.46 8.76
CA LYS A 306 -6.18 -10.17 8.54
C LYS A 306 -6.99 -9.05 9.17
N THR A 307 -6.34 -8.16 9.90
CA THR A 307 -7.03 -7.00 10.45
C THR A 307 -6.97 -5.83 9.49
N HIS A 308 -8.13 -5.51 8.91
CA HIS A 308 -8.29 -4.41 7.96
C HIS A 308 -9.09 -3.23 8.52
N ALA A 309 -9.55 -3.29 9.78
CA ALA A 309 -10.21 -2.16 10.44
C ALA A 309 -9.21 -1.03 10.71
N LYS A 310 -9.63 0.23 10.53
CA LYS A 310 -8.80 1.41 10.83
C LYS A 310 -9.45 2.21 11.93
N MET A 311 -8.95 2.02 13.14
CA MET A 311 -9.56 2.52 14.35
C MET A 311 -8.48 3.08 15.27
N ALA A 312 -8.76 4.24 15.85
CA ALA A 312 -7.97 4.82 16.92
C ALA A 312 -8.93 5.20 18.05
N LEU A 313 -8.68 4.66 19.24
CA LEU A 313 -9.52 4.82 20.42
C LEU A 313 -8.68 5.46 21.52
N VAL A 314 -9.15 6.59 22.03
CA VAL A 314 -8.54 7.33 23.14
C VAL A 314 -9.48 7.25 24.33
N VAL A 315 -8.95 6.78 25.46
CA VAL A 315 -9.67 6.65 26.72
C VAL A 315 -9.21 7.79 27.63
N ARG A 316 -10.13 8.70 27.94
CA ARG A 316 -9.90 9.93 28.70
C ARG A 316 -10.73 9.94 29.98
N ARG A 317 -10.17 10.44 31.07
CA ARG A 317 -10.87 10.68 32.34
C ARG A 317 -11.53 12.06 32.29
N GLU A 318 -12.83 12.14 32.56
CA GLU A 318 -13.57 13.40 32.65
C GLU A 318 -14.28 13.44 34.01
N GLY A 319 -13.66 14.12 34.98
CA GLY A 319 -14.11 14.08 36.37
C GLY A 319 -14.06 12.66 36.93
N GLU A 320 -15.20 12.14 37.36
CA GLU A 320 -15.35 10.78 37.89
C GLU A 320 -15.67 9.73 36.81
N HIS A 321 -15.83 10.14 35.55
CA HIS A 321 -16.22 9.26 34.46
C HIS A 321 -15.07 8.99 33.49
N ILE A 322 -15.15 7.87 32.78
CA ILE A 322 -14.26 7.55 31.67
C ILE A 322 -15.03 7.76 30.38
N ARG A 323 -14.48 8.59 29.49
CA ARG A 323 -15.00 8.83 28.16
C ARG A 323 -14.07 8.24 27.11
N ARG A 324 -14.67 7.81 26.01
CA ARG A 324 -13.98 7.16 24.89
C ARG A 324 -14.22 8.00 23.65
N TYR A 325 -13.13 8.39 23.01
CA TYR A 325 -13.11 9.10 21.73
C TYR A 325 -12.60 8.15 20.67
N ILE A 326 -13.31 8.04 19.56
CA ILE A 326 -12.92 7.14 18.49
C ILE A 326 -12.82 7.85 17.15
N HIS A 327 -11.79 7.47 16.39
CA HIS A 327 -11.70 7.71 14.96
C HIS A 327 -11.87 6.38 14.21
N LEU A 328 -12.82 6.33 13.27
CA LEU A 328 -13.05 5.21 12.35
C LEU A 328 -12.73 5.65 10.92
N GLY A 329 -11.85 4.94 10.23
CA GLY A 329 -11.46 5.25 8.85
C GLY A 329 -11.81 4.15 7.85
N THR A 330 -12.15 4.52 6.62
CA THR A 330 -12.11 3.58 5.48
C THR A 330 -10.67 3.35 4.99
N GLY A 331 -9.82 4.37 5.15
CA GLY A 331 -8.42 4.39 4.72
C GLY A 331 -7.42 4.24 5.86
N ASN A 332 -6.18 3.91 5.50
CA ASN A 332 -5.06 3.67 6.41
C ASN A 332 -4.61 4.95 7.13
N TYR A 333 -3.94 4.79 8.28
CA TYR A 333 -3.27 5.88 9.00
C TYR A 333 -1.94 6.28 8.34
N ASN A 334 -1.97 6.63 7.06
CA ASN A 334 -0.82 7.03 6.26
C ASN A 334 -1.09 8.40 5.61
N ALA A 335 -0.34 9.41 6.06
CA ALA A 335 -0.52 10.79 5.65
C ALA A 335 -0.23 11.03 4.16
N ALA A 336 0.66 10.25 3.55
CA ALA A 336 0.98 10.38 2.12
C ALA A 336 -0.16 9.84 1.25
N THR A 337 -0.70 8.67 1.59
CA THR A 337 -1.84 8.12 0.84
C THR A 337 -3.11 8.94 1.05
N ALA A 338 -3.30 9.54 2.22
CA ALA A 338 -4.46 10.40 2.49
C ALA A 338 -4.55 11.66 1.59
N GLN A 339 -3.46 12.03 0.89
CA GLN A 339 -3.46 13.12 -0.09
C GLN A 339 -3.92 12.69 -1.49
N THR A 340 -3.93 11.38 -1.76
CA THR A 340 -4.19 10.82 -3.11
C THR A 340 -5.36 9.84 -3.14
N TYR A 341 -5.71 9.26 -2.00
CA TYR A 341 -6.80 8.30 -1.85
C TYR A 341 -8.05 9.01 -1.34
N GLU A 342 -9.20 8.62 -1.89
CA GLU A 342 -10.50 9.07 -1.41
C GLU A 342 -10.96 8.16 -0.28
N ASP A 343 -11.06 8.72 0.93
CA ASP A 343 -11.40 7.97 2.16
C ASP A 343 -12.27 8.81 3.09
N MET A 344 -13.03 8.13 3.94
CA MET A 344 -13.84 8.76 4.99
C MET A 344 -13.26 8.45 6.36
N GLY A 345 -13.25 9.45 7.24
CA GLY A 345 -12.87 9.35 8.64
C GLY A 345 -13.99 9.92 9.53
N LEU A 346 -14.42 9.18 10.54
CA LEU A 346 -15.45 9.62 11.49
C LEU A 346 -14.84 9.74 12.87
N PHE A 347 -14.90 10.94 13.46
CA PHE A 347 -14.75 11.12 14.89
C PHE A 347 -16.10 11.06 15.60
N THR A 348 -16.19 10.28 16.66
CA THR A 348 -17.40 10.17 17.48
C THR A 348 -17.08 9.83 18.93
N ILE A 349 -18.07 10.06 19.79
CA ILE A 349 -18.13 9.63 21.19
C ILE A 349 -19.40 8.82 21.46
N ASP A 350 -20.07 8.35 20.41
CA ASP A 350 -21.28 7.53 20.52
C ASP A 350 -21.01 6.33 21.44
N PRO A 351 -21.77 6.16 22.54
CA PRO A 351 -21.45 5.18 23.57
C PRO A 351 -21.48 3.74 23.04
N ASP A 352 -22.36 3.44 22.07
CA ASP A 352 -22.48 2.10 21.50
C ASP A 352 -21.31 1.80 20.55
N ILE A 353 -20.93 2.76 19.70
CA ILE A 353 -19.76 2.62 18.82
C ILE A 353 -18.49 2.47 19.66
N CYS A 354 -18.34 3.28 20.71
CA CYS A 354 -17.20 3.23 21.61
C CYS A 354 -17.13 1.92 22.41
N ALA A 355 -18.28 1.40 22.84
CA ALA A 355 -18.36 0.09 23.51
C ALA A 355 -17.99 -1.04 22.53
N ASP A 356 -18.55 -1.03 21.32
CA ASP A 356 -18.25 -2.03 20.28
C ASP A 356 -16.78 -2.01 19.87
N ALA A 357 -16.17 -0.83 19.76
CA ALA A 357 -14.75 -0.71 19.46
C ALA A 357 -13.87 -1.24 20.59
N THR A 358 -14.26 -1.00 21.84
CA THR A 358 -13.58 -1.59 23.01
C THR A 358 -13.67 -3.11 22.98
N ASP A 359 -14.87 -3.64 22.71
CA ASP A 359 -15.13 -5.07 22.55
C ASP A 359 -14.29 -5.66 21.41
N LEU A 360 -14.16 -4.96 20.28
CA LEU A 360 -13.33 -5.38 19.16
C LEU A 360 -11.83 -5.38 19.49
N PHE A 361 -11.31 -4.34 20.14
CA PHE A 361 -9.92 -4.37 20.59
C PHE A 361 -9.67 -5.53 21.56
N ASN A 362 -10.58 -5.79 22.49
CA ASN A 362 -10.45 -6.90 23.43
C ASN A 362 -10.55 -8.27 22.72
N TYR A 363 -11.37 -8.36 21.67
CA TYR A 363 -11.45 -9.54 20.80
C TYR A 363 -10.16 -9.79 20.02
N LEU A 364 -9.47 -8.74 19.61
CA LEU A 364 -8.21 -8.83 18.86
C LEU A 364 -7.00 -9.05 19.76
N THR A 365 -7.04 -8.58 21.02
CA THR A 365 -5.91 -8.68 21.96
C THR A 365 -6.08 -9.78 23.02
N GLY A 366 -7.18 -10.53 23.01
CA GLY A 366 -7.45 -11.55 24.02
C GLY A 366 -8.47 -12.59 23.57
N TYR A 367 -8.62 -13.66 24.36
CA TYR A 367 -9.60 -14.72 24.12
C TYR A 367 -11.02 -14.26 24.46
N SER A 368 -11.62 -13.42 23.63
CA SER A 368 -13.02 -13.02 23.75
C SER A 368 -13.88 -13.78 22.75
N ALA A 369 -14.97 -14.39 23.20
CA ALA A 369 -15.96 -15.03 22.33
C ALA A 369 -17.11 -14.05 21.98
N LYS A 370 -16.78 -12.79 21.68
CA LYS A 370 -17.80 -11.78 21.36
C LYS A 370 -18.50 -12.14 20.05
N THR A 371 -19.80 -12.40 20.13
CA THR A 371 -20.65 -12.77 18.98
C THR A 371 -21.54 -11.64 18.49
N GLU A 372 -21.74 -10.61 19.31
CA GLU A 372 -22.68 -9.53 19.03
C GLU A 372 -22.05 -8.15 19.21
N TYR A 373 -22.40 -7.24 18.30
CA TYR A 373 -22.04 -5.84 18.32
C TYR A 373 -23.31 -5.02 18.17
N ARG A 374 -23.36 -3.85 18.80
CA ARG A 374 -24.54 -2.97 18.88
C ARG A 374 -24.75 -2.24 17.55
N LYS A 375 -23.72 -1.56 17.06
CA LYS A 375 -23.72 -0.74 15.83
C LYS A 375 -22.64 -1.15 14.85
N LEU A 376 -21.48 -1.63 15.30
CA LEU A 376 -20.41 -2.01 14.38
C LEU A 376 -20.75 -3.31 13.63
N LEU A 377 -20.42 -3.31 12.34
CA LEU A 377 -20.46 -4.48 11.48
C LEU A 377 -19.03 -5.04 11.36
N VAL A 378 -18.78 -6.17 11.99
CA VAL A 378 -17.46 -6.77 12.16
C VAL A 378 -17.40 -8.09 11.40
N ALA A 379 -16.38 -8.25 10.55
CA ALA A 379 -16.05 -9.52 9.92
C ALA A 379 -15.06 -10.32 10.79
N PRO A 380 -15.18 -11.66 10.84
CA PRO A 380 -16.19 -12.50 10.19
C PRO A 380 -17.49 -12.67 10.99
N VAL A 381 -17.67 -11.94 12.10
CA VAL A 381 -18.73 -12.16 13.11
C VAL A 381 -20.15 -11.92 12.60
N ASN A 382 -20.50 -10.68 12.24
CA ASN A 382 -21.89 -10.30 11.92
C ASN A 382 -22.04 -9.56 10.58
N LEU A 383 -20.94 -9.15 9.94
CA LEU A 383 -20.97 -8.28 8.75
C LEU A 383 -21.84 -8.84 7.61
N ARG A 384 -21.62 -10.11 7.22
CA ARG A 384 -22.34 -10.75 6.10
C ARG A 384 -23.84 -10.81 6.36
N GLN A 385 -24.23 -11.40 7.49
CA GLN A 385 -25.64 -11.58 7.84
C GLN A 385 -26.38 -10.24 7.94
N LYS A 386 -25.73 -9.21 8.51
CA LYS A 386 -26.31 -7.87 8.59
C LYS A 386 -26.43 -7.20 7.21
N PHE A 387 -25.44 -7.36 6.33
CA PHE A 387 -25.53 -6.86 4.95
C PHE A 387 -26.67 -7.51 4.18
N GLU A 388 -26.81 -8.84 4.26
CA GLU A 388 -27.91 -9.58 3.64
C GLU A 388 -29.27 -9.10 4.18
N ALA A 389 -29.40 -8.96 5.50
CA ALA A 389 -30.63 -8.45 6.12
C ALA A 389 -30.97 -7.01 5.72
N LEU A 390 -29.98 -6.13 5.51
CA LEU A 390 -30.19 -4.77 5.02
C LEU A 390 -30.72 -4.78 3.58
N ILE A 391 -30.19 -5.65 2.71
CA ILE A 391 -30.69 -5.81 1.33
C ILE A 391 -32.12 -6.35 1.34
N ASP A 392 -32.37 -7.41 2.11
CA ASP A 392 -33.71 -8.00 2.23
C ASP A 392 -34.74 -7.00 2.77
N ARG A 393 -34.36 -6.16 3.74
CA ARG A 393 -35.22 -5.08 4.23
C ARG A 393 -35.65 -4.13 3.13
N GLU A 394 -34.74 -3.69 2.27
CA GLU A 394 -35.07 -2.77 1.17
C GLU A 394 -35.96 -3.45 0.11
N ILE A 395 -35.77 -4.75 -0.13
CA ILE A 395 -36.66 -5.53 -1.01
C ILE A 395 -38.09 -5.54 -0.44
N GLU A 396 -38.24 -5.81 0.86
CA GLU A 396 -39.57 -5.82 1.51
C GLU A 396 -40.17 -4.41 1.64
N HIS A 397 -39.35 -3.36 1.70
CA HIS A 397 -39.82 -1.98 1.58
C HIS A 397 -40.41 -1.73 0.19
N HIS A 398 -39.69 -2.10 -0.87
CA HIS A 398 -40.12 -1.94 -2.25
C HIS A 398 -41.41 -2.69 -2.55
N LYS A 399 -41.51 -3.98 -2.16
CA LYS A 399 -42.72 -4.80 -2.34
C LYS A 399 -43.94 -4.23 -1.63
N ALA A 400 -43.75 -3.59 -0.48
CA ALA A 400 -44.80 -2.91 0.26
C ALA A 400 -45.15 -1.51 -0.30
N GLY A 401 -44.61 -1.12 -1.47
CA GLY A 401 -44.84 0.18 -2.08
C GLY A 401 -44.15 1.35 -1.37
N ARG A 402 -43.19 1.08 -0.47
CA ARG A 402 -42.43 2.13 0.22
C ARG A 402 -41.23 2.58 -0.62
N PRO A 403 -40.78 3.83 -0.47
CA PRO A 403 -39.51 4.27 -1.05
C PRO A 403 -38.38 3.36 -0.58
N ALA A 404 -37.65 2.78 -1.53
CA ALA A 404 -36.56 1.86 -1.27
C ALA A 404 -35.48 2.07 -2.33
N HIS A 405 -34.22 2.09 -1.93
CA HIS A 405 -33.08 2.33 -2.81
C HIS A 405 -31.79 1.80 -2.20
N LEU A 406 -31.02 1.05 -2.97
CA LEU A 406 -29.68 0.60 -2.58
C LEU A 406 -28.61 1.39 -3.33
N ILE A 407 -27.62 1.92 -2.60
CA ILE A 407 -26.45 2.60 -3.16
C ILE A 407 -25.20 1.99 -2.53
N PHE A 408 -24.30 1.45 -3.34
CA PHE A 408 -23.01 0.92 -2.89
C PHE A 408 -21.85 1.67 -3.54
N LYS A 409 -20.89 2.11 -2.73
CA LYS A 409 -19.58 2.60 -3.18
C LYS A 409 -18.50 1.67 -2.64
N LEU A 410 -17.83 0.94 -3.52
CA LEU A 410 -16.92 -0.14 -3.14
C LEU A 410 -15.64 -0.10 -3.98
N ASN A 411 -14.56 -0.67 -3.43
CA ASN A 411 -13.37 -0.93 -4.23
C ASN A 411 -13.63 -2.05 -5.24
N ALA A 412 -14.21 -3.16 -4.80
CA ALA A 412 -14.51 -4.33 -5.61
C ALA A 412 -15.82 -5.00 -5.15
N LEU A 413 -16.52 -5.65 -6.07
CA LEU A 413 -17.72 -6.45 -5.82
C LEU A 413 -17.51 -7.86 -6.39
N VAL A 414 -17.21 -8.82 -5.51
CA VAL A 414 -16.83 -10.19 -5.89
C VAL A 414 -17.56 -11.29 -5.09
N ASP A 415 -18.19 -10.94 -3.97
CA ASP A 415 -18.85 -11.94 -3.12
C ASP A 415 -20.11 -12.50 -3.79
N LYS A 416 -20.11 -13.81 -4.04
CA LYS A 416 -21.18 -14.50 -4.77
C LYS A 416 -22.55 -14.36 -4.09
N ALA A 417 -22.62 -14.48 -2.77
CA ALA A 417 -23.90 -14.45 -2.04
C ALA A 417 -24.50 -13.04 -2.06
N ILE A 418 -23.68 -12.01 -1.84
CA ILE A 418 -24.11 -10.61 -1.96
C ILE A 418 -24.54 -10.30 -3.40
N ILE A 419 -23.80 -10.74 -4.42
CA ILE A 419 -24.19 -10.56 -5.82
C ILE A 419 -25.56 -11.21 -6.11
N GLN A 420 -25.79 -12.43 -5.63
CA GLN A 420 -27.09 -13.10 -5.77
C GLN A 420 -28.23 -12.33 -5.09
N LYS A 421 -27.99 -11.74 -3.92
CA LYS A 421 -28.97 -10.88 -3.23
C LYS A 421 -29.27 -9.60 -4.02
N LEU A 422 -28.26 -8.99 -4.64
CA LEU A 422 -28.46 -7.84 -5.52
C LEU A 422 -29.27 -8.21 -6.77
N TYR A 423 -29.10 -9.42 -7.32
CA TYR A 423 -29.97 -9.92 -8.39
C TYR A 423 -31.42 -10.05 -7.93
N LEU A 424 -31.68 -10.59 -6.73
CA LEU A 424 -33.03 -10.68 -6.17
C LEU A 424 -33.65 -9.28 -5.97
N ALA A 425 -32.86 -8.32 -5.51
CA ALA A 425 -33.28 -6.92 -5.40
C ALA A 425 -33.70 -6.34 -6.74
N SER A 426 -32.85 -6.49 -7.76
CA SER A 426 -33.15 -6.01 -9.12
C SER A 426 -34.38 -6.69 -9.72
N GLN A 427 -34.54 -8.01 -9.54
CA GLN A 427 -35.71 -8.77 -10.00
C GLN A 427 -37.01 -8.35 -9.32
N ALA A 428 -36.93 -7.86 -8.08
CA ALA A 428 -38.08 -7.30 -7.36
C ALA A 428 -38.48 -5.90 -7.87
N GLY A 429 -37.71 -5.29 -8.79
CA GLY A 429 -37.93 -3.93 -9.29
C GLY A 429 -37.22 -2.84 -8.49
N LEU A 430 -36.42 -3.20 -7.48
CA LEU A 430 -35.69 -2.25 -6.65
C LEU A 430 -34.54 -1.60 -7.44
N LYS A 431 -34.40 -0.28 -7.32
CA LYS A 431 -33.26 0.45 -7.88
C LYS A 431 -31.99 0.15 -7.06
N VAL A 432 -30.91 -0.21 -7.76
CA VAL A 432 -29.59 -0.48 -7.19
C VAL A 432 -28.53 0.32 -7.96
N ASP A 433 -27.86 1.27 -7.29
CA ASP A 433 -26.75 2.04 -7.86
C ASP A 433 -25.42 1.51 -7.31
N LEU A 434 -24.49 1.18 -8.21
CA LEU A 434 -23.17 0.63 -7.88
C LEU A 434 -22.05 1.53 -8.39
N VAL A 435 -21.21 2.02 -7.49
CA VAL A 435 -19.97 2.75 -7.79
C VAL A 435 -18.78 1.86 -7.41
N VAL A 436 -18.33 1.06 -8.38
CA VAL A 436 -17.23 0.09 -8.19
C VAL A 436 -16.04 0.50 -9.05
N ARG A 437 -14.89 0.77 -8.41
CA ARG A 437 -13.72 1.30 -9.13
C ARG A 437 -12.80 0.25 -9.75
N SER A 438 -12.89 -1.01 -9.32
CA SER A 438 -12.01 -2.09 -9.77
C SER A 438 -12.78 -3.33 -10.23
N ILE A 439 -12.58 -4.49 -9.61
CA ILE A 439 -13.18 -5.76 -10.02
C ILE A 439 -14.67 -5.75 -9.69
N CYS A 440 -15.51 -6.00 -10.69
CA CYS A 440 -16.93 -6.24 -10.52
C CYS A 440 -17.30 -7.57 -11.21
N CYS A 441 -17.73 -8.56 -10.43
CA CYS A 441 -18.18 -9.86 -10.92
C CYS A 441 -19.69 -9.90 -11.22
N LEU A 442 -20.44 -8.88 -10.80
CA LEU A 442 -21.86 -8.74 -11.11
C LEU A 442 -22.01 -8.40 -12.61
N ARG A 443 -22.88 -9.16 -13.29
CA ARG A 443 -23.18 -9.05 -14.72
C ARG A 443 -24.58 -8.51 -14.96
#